data_AF-A0A327ZIC5-F1
#
_entry.id   AF-A0A327ZIC5-F1
#
_cell.length_a   1.000
_cell.length_b   1.000
_cell.length_c   1.000
_cell.angle_alpha   90.00
_cell.angle_beta   90.00
_cell.angle_gamma   90.00
#
_symmetry.space_group_name_H-M   'P 1'
#
loop_
_entity.id
_entity.type
_entity.pdbx_description
1 polymer ?
#
loop_
_entity_poly.entity_id
_entity_poly.type
_entity_poly.pdbx_seq_one_letter_code
_entity_poly.pdbx_strand_id
1 'polypeptide(L)'
;MTAVEQTRTTRTEPVENAPILASGDDPGVFRFPAPEDPAPRLAKILAMALYGTALGLTGVGVGLYAVIAVFGGAPGWYLPVLGLLTVLSVVPTAAAFLAIHERNLPWWLLFAAAPPMAAAVAVAISY
;
A
#
# COMPACT_ATOMS: atom_id res chain seq x y z
N MET A 1 -3.74 -45.99 -35.52
CA MET A 1 -4.44 -45.67 -34.26
C MET A 1 -3.62 -46.25 -33.13
N THR A 2 -2.76 -45.44 -32.51
CA THR A 2 -1.87 -45.84 -31.40
C THR A 2 -2.41 -45.24 -30.13
N ALA A 3 -3.00 -46.08 -29.28
CA ALA A 3 -3.51 -45.70 -27.96
C ALA A 3 -2.31 -45.43 -27.05
N VAL A 4 -2.23 -44.22 -26.50
CA VAL A 4 -1.24 -43.85 -25.49
C VAL A 4 -1.79 -44.27 -24.13
N GLU A 5 -1.11 -45.23 -23.52
CA GLU A 5 -1.41 -45.79 -22.20
C GLU A 5 -1.06 -44.74 -21.12
N GLN A 6 -2.08 -44.22 -20.44
CA GLN A 6 -1.92 -43.22 -19.37
C GLN A 6 -1.44 -43.92 -18.10
N THR A 7 -0.13 -43.88 -17.85
CA THR A 7 0.50 -44.34 -16.61
C THR A 7 -0.06 -43.54 -15.43
N ARG A 8 -0.97 -44.16 -14.67
CA ARG A 8 -1.51 -43.66 -13.42
C ARG A 8 -0.45 -43.76 -12.33
N THR A 9 0.30 -42.69 -12.09
CA THR A 9 1.20 -42.57 -10.94
C THR A 9 0.38 -42.27 -9.69
N THR A 10 0.05 -43.30 -8.92
CA THR A 10 -0.51 -43.19 -7.57
C THR A 10 0.53 -42.54 -6.67
N ARG A 11 0.43 -41.23 -6.44
CA ARG A 11 1.18 -40.51 -5.42
C ARG A 11 0.53 -40.82 -4.07
N THR A 12 1.15 -41.69 -3.29
CA THR A 12 0.83 -41.88 -1.87
C THR A 12 1.41 -40.69 -1.10
N GLU A 13 0.56 -39.75 -0.69
CA GLU A 13 0.93 -38.65 0.21
C GLU A 13 1.18 -39.24 1.62
N PRO A 14 2.32 -38.97 2.27
CA PRO A 14 2.50 -39.36 3.66
C PRO A 14 1.60 -38.47 4.53
N VAL A 15 0.65 -39.11 5.20
CA VAL A 15 -0.17 -38.56 6.28
C VAL A 15 0.74 -38.36 7.50
N GLU A 16 1.54 -37.30 7.50
CA GLU A 16 2.37 -36.95 8.65
C GLU A 16 2.72 -35.46 8.58
N ASN A 17 1.76 -34.59 8.92
CA ASN A 17 1.96 -33.27 9.54
C ASN A 17 0.61 -32.51 9.61
N ALA A 18 -0.33 -33.03 10.40
CA ALA A 18 -1.27 -32.18 11.13
C ALA A 18 -0.73 -32.13 12.55
N PRO A 19 -0.16 -31.00 13.03
CA PRO A 19 -0.99 -29.92 13.57
C PRO A 19 -0.36 -28.51 13.46
N ILE A 20 -1.11 -27.45 13.84
CA ILE A 20 -0.69 -26.04 14.13
C ILE A 20 -1.28 -24.96 13.20
N LEU A 21 -1.61 -25.21 11.93
CA LEU A 21 -2.22 -24.18 11.05
C LEU A 21 -3.77 -24.17 11.04
N ALA A 22 -4.42 -24.80 12.03
CA ALA A 22 -5.87 -24.66 12.26
C ALA A 22 -6.23 -23.35 13.00
N SER A 23 -5.47 -22.29 12.75
CA SER A 23 -5.76 -20.94 13.23
C SER A 23 -6.54 -20.20 12.15
N GLY A 24 -7.86 -20.40 12.16
CA GLY A 24 -8.88 -19.46 11.68
C GLY A 24 -9.03 -19.33 10.17
N ASP A 25 -10.25 -19.60 9.70
CA ASP A 25 -10.87 -18.94 8.54
C ASP A 25 -10.98 -17.42 8.79
N ASP A 26 -9.86 -16.75 9.04
CA ASP A 26 -9.79 -15.30 9.02
C ASP A 26 -9.31 -14.94 7.62
N PRO A 27 -10.17 -14.43 6.72
CA PRO A 27 -9.73 -13.92 5.44
C PRO A 27 -8.86 -12.71 5.73
N GLY A 28 -7.56 -12.95 5.92
CA GLY A 28 -6.61 -11.93 6.29
C GLY A 28 -6.77 -10.73 5.37
N VAL A 29 -6.86 -9.55 5.98
CA VAL A 29 -7.08 -8.24 5.31
C VAL A 29 -6.12 -8.00 4.13
N PHE A 30 -4.97 -8.68 4.13
CA PHE A 30 -4.01 -8.73 3.02
C PHE A 30 -3.79 -10.17 2.56
N ARG A 31 -4.72 -10.74 1.78
CA ARG A 31 -4.52 -12.01 1.08
C ARG A 31 -4.02 -11.80 -0.35
N PHE A 32 -3.19 -12.72 -0.83
CA PHE A 32 -2.79 -12.73 -2.24
C PHE A 32 -3.98 -13.08 -3.14
N PRO A 33 -4.02 -12.55 -4.39
CA PRO A 33 -5.12 -12.80 -5.30
C PRO A 33 -5.28 -14.30 -5.57
N ALA A 34 -6.47 -14.83 -5.33
CA ALA A 34 -6.83 -16.17 -5.78
C ALA A 34 -7.23 -16.11 -7.26
N PRO A 35 -7.06 -17.18 -8.05
CA PRO A 35 -7.46 -17.21 -9.46
C PRO A 35 -8.92 -16.82 -9.71
N GLU A 36 -9.78 -16.97 -8.69
CA GLU A 36 -11.21 -16.72 -8.76
C GLU A 36 -11.61 -15.28 -8.38
N ASP A 37 -10.66 -14.44 -7.97
CA ASP A 37 -10.96 -13.07 -7.58
C ASP A 37 -11.25 -12.18 -8.79
N PRO A 38 -12.31 -11.34 -8.74
CA PRO A 38 -12.64 -10.44 -9.83
C PRO A 38 -11.51 -9.42 -10.04
N ALA A 39 -11.06 -9.28 -11.29
CA ALA A 39 -10.01 -8.35 -11.65
C ALA A 39 -10.36 -6.91 -11.20
N PRO A 40 -9.41 -6.15 -10.61
CA PRO A 40 -9.64 -4.78 -10.24
C PRO A 40 -10.06 -3.94 -11.45
N ARG A 41 -11.13 -3.15 -11.29
CA ARG A 41 -11.59 -2.24 -12.36
C ARG A 41 -10.49 -1.22 -12.67
N LEU A 42 -10.12 -1.08 -13.95
CA LEU A 42 -9.07 -0.16 -14.40
C LEU A 42 -9.30 1.28 -13.94
N ALA A 43 -10.55 1.74 -13.92
CA ALA A 43 -10.93 3.05 -13.40
C ALA A 43 -10.56 3.25 -11.91
N LYS A 44 -10.66 2.20 -11.08
CA LYS A 44 -10.25 2.25 -9.67
C LYS A 44 -8.73 2.42 -9.55
N ILE A 45 -7.97 1.64 -10.31
CA ILE A 45 -6.51 1.72 -10.36
C ILE A 45 -6.06 3.14 -10.77
N LEU A 46 -6.66 3.68 -11.83
CA LEU A 46 -6.36 5.02 -12.32
C LEU A 46 -6.67 6.11 -11.28
N ALA A 47 -7.82 6.03 -10.61
CA ALA A 47 -8.20 7.00 -9.58
C ALA A 47 -7.24 6.96 -8.38
N MET A 48 -6.86 5.76 -7.94
CA MET A 48 -5.87 5.59 -6.86
C MET A 48 -4.48 6.10 -7.27
N ALA A 49 -4.06 5.83 -8.51
CA ALA A 49 -2.80 6.32 -9.04
C ALA A 49 -2.77 7.85 -9.12
N LEU A 50 -3.85 8.48 -9.60
CA LEU A 50 -3.97 9.94 -9.63
C LEU A 50 -3.91 10.53 -8.22
N TYR A 51 -4.63 9.95 -7.27
CA TYR A 51 -4.62 10.40 -5.88
C TYR A 51 -3.23 10.27 -5.24
N GLY A 52 -2.60 9.11 -5.38
CA GLY A 52 -1.24 8.87 -4.88
C GLY A 52 -0.21 9.78 -5.54
N THR A 53 -0.36 10.06 -6.83
CA THR A 53 0.49 11.01 -7.56
C THR A 53 0.32 12.42 -7.02
N ALA A 54 -0.91 12.86 -6.77
CA ALA A 54 -1.18 14.17 -6.19
C ALA A 54 -0.47 14.33 -4.84
N LEU A 55 -0.64 13.35 -3.93
CA LEU A 55 0.07 13.33 -2.64
C LEU A 55 1.58 13.30 -2.81
N GLY A 56 2.10 12.47 -3.73
CA GLY A 56 3.53 12.36 -4.01
C GLY A 56 4.12 13.68 -4.49
N LEU A 57 3.46 14.36 -5.43
CA LEU A 57 3.88 15.67 -5.93
C LEU A 57 3.80 16.75 -4.85
N THR A 58 2.78 16.71 -3.98
CA THR A 58 2.70 17.60 -2.81
C THR A 58 3.90 17.37 -1.89
N GLY A 59 4.25 16.11 -1.59
CA GLY A 59 5.42 15.77 -0.79
C GLY A 59 6.73 16.25 -1.40
N VAL A 60 6.90 16.14 -2.72
CA VAL A 60 8.05 16.71 -3.45
C VAL A 60 8.09 18.23 -3.30
N GLY A 61 6.96 18.91 -3.48
CA GLY A 61 6.86 20.36 -3.30
C GLY A 61 7.24 20.80 -1.88
N VAL A 62 6.74 20.10 -0.86
CA VAL A 62 7.10 20.31 0.55
C VAL A 62 8.60 20.10 0.77
N GLY A 63 9.19 19.04 0.21
CA GLY A 63 10.62 18.77 0.33
C GLY A 63 11.49 19.86 -0.30
N LEU A 64 11.14 20.33 -1.51
CA LEU A 64 11.84 21.44 -2.15
C LEU A 64 11.75 22.73 -1.33
N TYR A 65 10.54 23.05 -0.84
CA TYR A 65 10.33 24.21 0.01
C TYR A 65 11.13 24.12 1.30
N ALA A 66 11.21 22.92 1.89
CA ALA A 66 11.94 22.69 3.12
C ALA A 66 13.44 22.97 2.99
N VAL A 67 14.04 22.63 1.85
CA VAL A 67 15.44 22.96 1.55
C VAL A 67 15.66 24.47 1.60
N ILE A 68 14.75 25.25 0.98
CA ILE A 68 14.82 26.72 0.97
C ILE A 68 14.69 27.27 2.41
N ALA A 69 13.71 26.79 3.17
CA ALA A 69 13.48 27.24 4.55
C ALA A 69 14.67 26.96 5.48
N VAL A 70 15.36 25.83 5.31
CA VAL A 70 16.57 25.51 6.09
C VAL A 70 17.70 26.50 5.83
N PHE A 71 17.91 26.92 4.58
CA PHE A 71 18.85 28.01 4.29
C PHE A 71 18.40 29.36 4.84
N GLY A 72 17.10 29.55 5.05
CA GLY A 72 16.50 30.70 5.72
C GLY A 72 16.61 30.69 7.25
N GLY A 73 17.17 29.64 7.85
CA GLY A 73 17.33 29.53 9.31
C GLY A 73 16.19 28.79 10.02
N ALA A 74 15.43 27.94 9.31
CA ALA A 74 14.43 27.08 9.92
C ALA A 74 15.03 26.23 11.07
N PRO A 75 14.26 25.96 12.13
CA PRO A 75 14.75 25.26 13.30
C PRO A 75 15.12 23.81 12.99
N GLY A 76 16.08 23.24 13.72
CA GLY A 76 16.60 21.88 13.45
C GLY A 76 15.57 20.74 13.53
N TRP A 77 14.42 20.96 14.16
CA TRP A 77 13.31 19.98 14.21
C TRP A 77 12.43 20.00 12.95
N TYR A 78 12.55 21.03 12.11
CA TYR A 78 11.69 21.23 10.94
C TYR A 78 11.80 20.08 9.93
N LEU A 79 13.03 19.72 9.53
CA LEU A 79 13.28 18.61 8.61
C LEU A 79 12.79 17.24 9.13
N PRO A 80 13.10 16.82 10.38
CA PRO A 80 12.61 15.53 10.85
C PRO A 80 11.09 15.49 11.00
N VAL A 81 10.42 16.59 11.36
CA VAL A 81 8.95 16.65 11.41
C VAL A 81 8.34 16.50 10.02
N LEU A 82 8.84 17.24 9.02
CA LEU A 82 8.37 17.10 7.64
C LEU A 82 8.65 15.70 7.06
N GLY A 83 9.82 15.14 7.35
CA GLY A 83 10.16 13.77 6.98
C GLY A 83 9.20 12.75 7.60
N LEU A 84 8.88 12.89 8.89
CA LEU A 84 7.95 12.00 9.57
C LEU A 84 6.54 12.10 8.99
N LEU A 85 6.02 13.31 8.79
CA LEU A 85 4.68 13.54 8.25
C LEU A 85 4.55 13.02 6.80
N THR A 86 5.57 13.23 5.96
CA THR A 86 5.56 12.70 4.60
C THR A 86 5.59 11.16 4.59
N VAL A 87 6.41 10.53 5.43
CA VAL A 87 6.42 9.06 5.58
C VAL A 87 5.07 8.53 6.08
N LEU A 88 4.46 9.19 7.06
CA LEU A 88 3.13 8.83 7.58
C LEU A 88 2.02 8.95 6.53
N SER A 89 2.21 9.76 5.49
CA SER A 89 1.31 9.83 4.34
C SER A 89 1.59 8.72 3.31
N VAL A 90 2.86 8.42 3.06
CA VAL A 90 3.27 7.42 2.06
C VAL A 90 2.88 6.01 2.46
N VAL A 91 3.06 5.63 3.73
CA VAL A 91 2.75 4.29 4.23
C VAL A 91 1.31 3.84 3.93
N PRO A 92 0.26 4.59 4.32
CA PRO A 92 -1.11 4.22 3.99
C PRO A 92 -1.41 4.30 2.49
N THR A 93 -0.76 5.21 1.75
CA THR A 93 -0.87 5.24 0.28
C THR A 93 -0.38 3.94 -0.34
N ALA A 94 0.80 3.43 0.07
CA ALA A 94 1.32 2.16 -0.39
C ALA A 94 0.42 0.98 0.03
N ALA A 95 -0.03 0.98 1.29
CA ALA A 95 -0.95 -0.04 1.80
C ALA A 95 -2.28 -0.07 1.01
N ALA A 96 -2.76 1.07 0.52
CA ALA A 96 -3.97 1.13 -0.30
C ALA A 96 -3.82 0.31 -1.60
N PHE A 97 -2.65 0.37 -2.26
CA PHE A 97 -2.37 -0.44 -3.46
C PHE A 97 -2.26 -1.93 -3.13
N LEU A 98 -1.73 -2.30 -1.96
CA LEU A 98 -1.75 -3.70 -1.50
C LEU A 98 -3.17 -4.20 -1.26
N ALA A 99 -4.05 -3.34 -0.73
CA ALA A 99 -5.44 -3.65 -0.45
C ALA A 99 -6.34 -3.60 -1.69
N ILE A 100 -5.83 -3.49 -2.93
CA ILE A 100 -6.63 -3.10 -4.10
C ILE A 100 -7.85 -4.00 -4.40
N HIS A 101 -7.79 -5.27 -3.99
CA HIS A 101 -8.89 -6.24 -4.15
C HIS A 101 -10.03 -6.02 -3.14
N GLU A 102 -9.76 -5.33 -2.03
CA GLU A 102 -10.77 -4.99 -1.03
C GLU A 102 -11.71 -3.89 -1.54
N ARG A 103 -12.99 -4.01 -1.17
CA ARG A 103 -14.06 -3.14 -1.69
C ARG A 103 -13.87 -1.68 -1.27
N ASN A 104 -13.72 -1.44 0.04
CA ASN A 104 -13.65 -0.10 0.63
C ASN A 104 -12.30 0.24 1.28
N LEU A 105 -11.50 -0.76 1.66
CA LEU A 105 -10.27 -0.56 2.43
C LEU A 105 -9.24 0.36 1.74
N PRO A 106 -8.99 0.26 0.42
CA PRO A 106 -8.03 1.15 -0.25
C PRO A 106 -8.39 2.62 -0.12
N TRP A 107 -9.69 2.93 -0.15
CA TRP A 107 -10.17 4.30 -0.04
C TRP A 107 -9.96 4.86 1.36
N TRP A 108 -10.24 4.08 2.40
CA TRP A 108 -9.95 4.49 3.78
C TRP A 108 -8.47 4.76 4.00
N LEU A 109 -7.60 3.91 3.44
CA LEU A 109 -6.16 4.10 3.51
C LEU A 109 -5.71 5.37 2.75
N LEU A 110 -6.24 5.62 1.56
CA LEU A 110 -5.94 6.87 0.83
C LEU A 110 -6.44 8.12 1.57
N PHE A 111 -7.65 8.09 2.13
CA PHE A 111 -8.15 9.21 2.92
C PHE A 111 -7.33 9.42 4.20
N ALA A 112 -6.86 8.35 4.85
CA ALA A 112 -5.97 8.45 6.00
C ALA A 112 -4.58 9.02 5.65
N ALA A 113 -4.15 8.92 4.39
CA ALA A 113 -2.89 9.49 3.92
C ALA A 113 -2.91 11.03 3.80
N ALA A 114 -4.08 11.65 3.62
CA ALA A 114 -4.19 13.09 3.40
C ALA A 114 -3.91 13.95 4.64
N PRO A 115 -4.43 13.66 5.86
CA PRO A 115 -4.14 14.45 7.05
C PRO A 115 -2.65 14.66 7.35
N PRO A 116 -1.78 13.64 7.34
CA PRO A 116 -0.35 13.86 7.59
C PRO A 116 0.29 14.71 6.47
N MET A 117 -0.14 14.57 5.21
CA MET A 117 0.33 15.45 4.13
C MET A 117 -0.15 16.89 4.30
N ALA A 118 -1.40 17.11 4.67
CA ALA A 118 -1.95 18.44 4.95
C ALA A 118 -1.20 19.12 6.11
N ALA A 119 -0.88 18.36 7.16
CA ALA A 119 -0.04 18.84 8.25
C ALA A 119 1.39 19.18 7.76
N ALA A 120 1.98 18.37 6.89
CA ALA A 120 3.29 18.65 6.31
C ALA A 120 3.28 19.96 5.52
N VAL A 121 2.25 20.19 4.70
CA VAL A 121 2.08 21.46 3.97
C VAL A 121 1.92 22.63 4.93
N ALA A 122 1.09 22.50 5.97
CA ALA A 122 0.87 23.56 6.96
C ALA A 122 2.15 23.92 7.72
N VAL A 123 2.96 22.93 8.11
CA VAL A 123 4.27 23.15 8.73
C VAL A 123 5.21 23.80 7.72
N ALA A 124 5.25 23.33 6.47
CA ALA A 124 6.13 23.87 5.45
C ALA A 124 5.90 25.37 5.27
N ILE A 125 4.66 25.80 4.99
CA ILE A 125 4.36 27.22 4.73
C ILE A 125 4.46 28.14 5.96
N SER A 126 4.74 27.59 7.15
CA SER A 126 4.90 28.38 8.38
C SER A 126 6.33 28.90 8.61
N TYR A 127 7.29 28.49 7.77
CA TYR A 127 8.71 28.85 7.83
C TYR A 127 9.20 29.37 6.49
#